data_AF-A0A9P1AIT2-F1
#
_entry.id   AF-A0A9P1AIT2-F1
#
_cell.length_a   1.000
_cell.length_b   1.000
_cell.length_c   1.000
_cell.angle_alpha   90.00
_cell.angle_beta   90.00
_cell.angle_gamma   90.00
#
_symmetry.space_group_name_H-M   'P 1'
#
loop_
_entity.id
_entity.type
_entity.pdbx_description
1 polymer ?
#
loop_
_entity_poly.entity_id
_entity_poly.type
_entity_poly.pdbx_seq_one_letter_code
_entity_poly.pdbx_strand_id
1 'polypeptide(L)'
;MRWSLFTVLLLHSYQFVDAIDCFCPLCELDKLPDNCTTIYGHIQMGLESTMPPFEIVEYKLENVTKIVGCVTIANSGFTNLLLFSNLQVIQYSQNDNASTCSSYGNGITIAKNSLLRRLYFTSLEKVIVSKKSEYGIYIVDNPSLCITEEELEQFMTTSKFYAPHIQICNPTKMYCRLDDFDFFDDTNIAAGCQVLTDSLVLNGTTNENSTEFQRRLNDVEQILGSIIVLGTDIVSLEFPNLWRIYNFQPELPVILLQNNPNLCEVNLSNLSSIPYFGTWPDVLYAFQNPLLTQMSADTCGHLLKLGEITFEDSAHSICDNQTTSVLIGSSAELLVEPGKTGNSSVALNSGEKNKPPNNDTKDNANFQRYANNFIFSFIIYLSRSSV
;
A
#
# COMPACT_ATOMS: atom_id res chain seq x y z
N MET A 1 77.40 7.08 8.66
CA MET A 1 76.30 8.09 8.64
C MET A 1 75.13 7.41 7.96
N ARG A 2 74.12 6.98 8.72
CA ARG A 2 72.99 7.76 9.27
C ARG A 2 71.81 7.81 8.27
N TRP A 3 70.75 7.07 8.64
CA TRP A 3 69.30 7.26 8.44
C TRP A 3 68.74 7.20 7.01
N SER A 4 67.78 6.34 6.63
CA SER A 4 66.44 5.93 7.15
C SER A 4 65.26 6.70 6.52
N LEU A 5 64.32 5.90 5.99
CA LEU A 5 62.86 6.00 6.06
C LEU A 5 62.16 7.17 5.35
N PHE A 6 61.19 6.86 4.48
CA PHE A 6 59.76 6.90 4.84
C PHE A 6 58.91 6.33 3.69
N THR A 7 58.63 5.03 3.76
CA THR A 7 57.50 4.43 3.06
C THR A 7 56.32 4.49 4.03
N VAL A 8 55.42 5.43 3.82
CA VAL A 8 54.17 5.54 4.60
C VAL A 8 53.22 4.45 4.08
N LEU A 9 53.22 3.31 4.78
CA LEU A 9 52.16 2.31 4.66
C LEU A 9 50.94 2.84 5.42
N LEU A 10 49.98 3.39 4.68
CA LEU A 10 48.62 3.65 5.14
C LEU A 10 47.91 2.30 5.31
N LEU A 11 48.06 1.70 6.49
CA LEU A 11 47.16 0.68 7.01
C LEU A 11 45.84 1.35 7.38
N HIS A 12 44.94 1.49 6.40
CA HIS A 12 43.51 1.54 6.73
C HIS A 12 43.10 0.14 7.14
N SER A 13 43.17 -0.12 8.45
CA SER A 13 42.48 -1.24 9.06
C SER A 13 40.98 -1.01 8.89
N TYR A 14 40.42 -1.50 7.78
CA TYR A 14 39.00 -1.83 7.70
C TYR A 14 38.76 -2.90 8.76
N GLN A 15 38.30 -2.49 9.94
CA GLN A 15 37.65 -3.41 10.85
C GLN A 15 36.39 -3.87 10.12
N PHE A 16 36.43 -5.09 9.59
CA PHE A 16 35.20 -5.83 9.33
C PHE A 16 34.50 -5.93 10.68
N VAL A 17 33.48 -5.10 10.87
CA VAL A 17 32.50 -5.33 11.94
C VAL A 17 31.77 -6.58 11.50
N ASP A 18 32.15 -7.72 12.09
CA ASP A 18 31.46 -8.98 11.82
C ASP A 18 29.97 -8.78 12.11
N ALA A 19 29.13 -9.05 11.12
CA ALA A 19 27.69 -8.94 11.26
C ALA A 19 27.22 -9.89 12.37
N ILE A 20 26.76 -9.34 13.50
CA ILE A 20 26.24 -10.14 14.61
C ILE A 20 24.72 -10.28 14.45
N ASP A 21 24.29 -11.52 14.34
CA ASP A 21 22.89 -11.92 14.45
C ASP A 21 22.48 -11.94 15.94
N CYS A 22 21.43 -11.19 16.27
CA CYS A 22 20.96 -11.01 17.64
C CYS A 22 19.61 -11.68 17.83
N PHE A 23 19.50 -12.57 18.81
CA PHE A 23 18.27 -13.28 19.12
C PHE A 23 17.54 -12.62 20.28
N CYS A 24 16.29 -12.22 20.06
CA CYS A 24 15.56 -11.34 20.94
C CYS A 24 14.04 -11.52 20.82
N PRO A 25 13.47 -12.64 21.33
CA PRO A 25 12.05 -12.98 21.13
C PRO A 25 11.09 -11.90 21.61
N LEU A 26 11.42 -11.27 22.75
CA LEU A 26 10.77 -10.10 23.32
C LEU A 26 11.87 -9.21 23.89
N CYS A 27 12.17 -8.09 23.24
CA CYS A 27 13.39 -7.35 23.53
C CYS A 27 13.32 -6.45 24.75
N GLU A 28 14.12 -6.77 25.77
CA GLU A 28 14.74 -5.76 26.63
C GLU A 28 15.89 -5.12 25.82
N LEU A 29 15.61 -3.98 25.18
CA LEU A 29 16.48 -3.38 24.17
C LEU A 29 17.88 -3.01 24.70
N ASP A 30 18.00 -2.68 25.99
CA ASP A 30 19.28 -2.40 26.65
C ASP A 30 20.19 -3.63 26.77
N LYS A 31 19.62 -4.84 26.70
CA LYS A 31 20.35 -6.12 26.76
C LYS A 31 20.75 -6.66 25.40
N LEU A 32 20.38 -6.01 24.30
CA LEU A 32 20.84 -6.42 22.97
C LEU A 32 22.38 -6.38 22.91
N PRO A 33 23.04 -7.35 22.24
CA PRO A 33 24.46 -7.24 21.95
C PRO A 33 24.79 -5.93 21.22
N ASP A 34 26.00 -5.43 21.40
CA ASP A 34 26.47 -4.29 20.59
C ASP A 34 26.68 -4.74 19.14
N ASN A 35 26.54 -3.81 18.19
CA ASN A 35 26.75 -4.04 16.75
C ASN A 35 25.83 -5.11 16.13
N CYS A 36 24.62 -5.28 16.66
CA CYS A 36 23.58 -6.07 15.99
C CYS A 36 23.31 -5.52 14.59
N THR A 37 23.31 -6.41 13.60
CA THR A 37 22.94 -6.07 12.21
C THR A 37 21.60 -6.71 11.83
N THR A 38 21.35 -7.93 12.32
CA THR A 38 20.07 -8.62 12.18
C THR A 38 19.50 -8.92 13.56
N ILE A 39 18.22 -8.61 13.77
CA ILE A 39 17.48 -9.00 14.98
C ILE A 39 16.47 -10.09 14.63
N TYR A 40 16.49 -11.20 15.36
CA TYR A 40 15.48 -12.25 15.32
C TYR A 40 14.56 -12.12 16.53
N GLY A 41 13.38 -11.55 16.30
CA GLY A 41 12.33 -11.39 17.30
C GLY A 41 11.68 -10.01 17.24
N HIS A 42 10.93 -9.65 18.28
CA HIS A 42 9.99 -8.53 18.24
C HIS A 42 10.52 -7.33 19.02
N ILE A 43 10.48 -6.16 18.40
CA ILE A 43 10.79 -4.88 19.03
C ILE A 43 9.49 -4.22 19.46
N GLN A 44 9.40 -3.88 20.75
CA GLN A 44 8.26 -3.18 21.33
C GLN A 44 8.75 -1.98 22.13
N MET A 45 8.20 -0.80 21.86
CA MET A 45 8.59 0.46 22.49
C MET A 45 7.37 1.27 22.90
N GLY A 46 7.46 1.92 24.07
CA GLY A 46 6.41 2.79 24.64
C GLY A 46 5.20 2.07 25.27
N LEU A 47 5.14 0.73 25.22
CA LEU A 47 4.06 -0.04 25.82
C LEU A 47 4.21 -0.25 27.35
N GLU A 48 5.40 -0.07 27.89
CA GLU A 48 5.72 -0.31 29.31
C GLU A 48 6.45 0.88 29.96
N SER A 49 6.34 0.99 31.29
CA SER A 49 6.91 2.08 32.10
C SER A 49 8.43 2.01 32.31
N THR A 50 9.11 0.98 31.80
CA THR A 50 10.54 0.70 32.02
C THR A 50 11.37 0.76 30.73
N MET A 51 10.96 1.55 29.74
CA MET A 51 11.74 1.71 28.51
C MET A 51 13.13 2.30 28.83
N PRO A 52 14.22 1.73 28.28
CA PRO A 52 15.54 2.32 28.42
C PRO A 52 15.59 3.76 27.87
N PRO A 53 16.52 4.60 28.36
CA PRO A 53 16.81 5.91 27.75
C PRO A 53 16.96 5.83 26.24
N PHE A 54 16.47 6.85 25.53
CA PHE A 54 16.49 6.89 24.06
C PHE A 54 17.88 6.66 23.48
N GLU A 55 18.90 7.26 24.09
CA GLU A 55 20.30 7.18 23.66
C GLU A 55 20.84 5.75 23.70
N ILE A 56 20.37 4.94 24.67
CA ILE A 56 20.75 3.53 24.77
C ILE A 56 20.07 2.74 23.65
N VAL A 57 18.78 2.98 23.42
CA VAL A 57 18.02 2.29 22.36
C VAL A 57 18.58 2.64 20.97
N GLU A 58 18.88 3.92 20.74
CA GLU A 58 19.49 4.42 19.50
C GLU A 58 20.83 3.72 19.22
N TYR A 59 21.75 3.71 20.20
CA TYR A 59 23.03 3.02 20.07
C TYR A 59 22.88 1.53 19.76
N LYS A 60 21.92 0.84 20.38
CA LYS A 60 21.69 -0.60 20.15
C LYS A 60 21.13 -0.92 18.77
N LEU A 61 20.43 0.03 18.16
CA LEU A 61 19.74 -0.14 16.88
C LEU A 61 20.45 0.54 15.70
N GLU A 62 21.49 1.34 15.94
CA GLU A 62 22.17 2.14 14.92
C GLU A 62 22.69 1.31 13.74
N ASN A 63 23.14 0.06 13.98
CA ASN A 63 23.70 -0.81 12.94
C ASN A 63 22.70 -1.83 12.39
N VAL A 64 21.45 -1.83 12.88
CA VAL A 64 20.45 -2.83 12.51
C VAL A 64 19.89 -2.52 11.13
N THR A 65 20.10 -3.44 10.20
CA THR A 65 19.59 -3.35 8.81
C THR A 65 18.43 -4.29 8.56
N LYS A 66 18.28 -5.34 9.38
CA LYS A 66 17.24 -6.35 9.21
C LYS A 66 16.58 -6.76 10.52
N ILE A 67 15.25 -6.88 10.50
CA ILE A 67 14.47 -7.45 11.60
C ILE A 67 13.63 -8.62 11.07
N VAL A 68 13.84 -9.81 11.64
CA VAL A 68 13.01 -11.00 11.45
C VAL A 68 12.05 -11.07 12.63
N GLY A 69 10.91 -10.42 12.47
CA GLY A 69 9.94 -10.15 13.51
C GLY A 69 9.14 -8.90 13.15
N CYS A 70 8.73 -8.14 14.16
CA CYS A 70 7.92 -6.94 13.96
C CYS A 70 8.45 -5.79 14.82
N VAL A 71 7.99 -4.60 14.49
CA VAL A 71 8.29 -3.37 15.24
C VAL A 71 6.97 -2.74 15.67
N THR A 72 6.77 -2.60 16.99
CA THR A 72 5.62 -1.91 17.57
C THR A 72 6.10 -0.75 18.41
N ILE A 73 5.63 0.46 18.10
CA ILE A 73 5.97 1.70 18.80
C ILE A 73 4.68 2.40 19.16
N ALA A 74 4.29 2.33 20.42
CA ALA A 74 3.04 2.93 20.82
C ALA A 74 3.12 3.63 22.17
N ASN A 75 2.40 4.74 22.33
CA ASN A 75 2.39 5.56 23.55
C ASN A 75 3.81 5.99 24.01
N SER A 76 4.76 6.13 23.08
CA SER A 76 6.13 6.52 23.41
C SER A 76 6.28 8.05 23.57
N GLY A 77 7.32 8.46 24.28
CA GLY A 77 7.76 9.86 24.35
C GLY A 77 8.64 10.30 23.17
N PHE A 78 8.76 9.48 22.11
CA PHE A 78 9.65 9.77 21.00
C PHE A 78 9.16 10.94 20.16
N THR A 79 10.09 11.79 19.75
CA THR A 79 9.83 12.88 18.80
C THR A 79 10.15 12.48 17.36
N ASN A 80 10.99 11.47 17.17
CA ASN A 80 11.36 10.92 15.87
C ASN A 80 11.82 9.46 16.03
N LEU A 81 11.97 8.73 14.92
CA LEU A 81 12.46 7.35 14.89
C LEU A 81 13.76 7.18 14.08
N LEU A 82 14.67 8.16 14.18
CA LEU A 82 15.97 8.12 13.48
C LEU A 82 16.81 6.87 13.81
N LEU A 83 16.57 6.27 14.98
CA LEU A 83 17.14 4.99 15.39
C LEU A 83 16.88 3.83 14.42
N PHE A 84 15.92 3.95 13.48
CA PHE A 84 15.68 2.99 12.39
C PHE A 84 16.14 3.48 11.01
N SER A 85 16.96 4.53 10.93
CA SER A 85 17.42 5.09 9.65
C SER A 85 18.19 4.13 8.76
N ASN A 86 18.88 3.14 9.35
CA ASN A 86 19.60 2.08 8.64
C ASN A 86 18.77 0.82 8.40
N LEU A 87 17.54 0.75 8.92
CA LEU A 87 16.68 -0.42 8.77
C LEU A 87 16.22 -0.54 7.30
N GLN A 88 16.56 -1.67 6.67
CA GLN A 88 16.27 -1.94 5.26
C GLN A 88 15.14 -2.95 5.09
N VAL A 89 15.11 -3.99 5.95
CA VAL A 89 14.19 -5.11 5.76
C VAL A 89 13.50 -5.47 7.07
N ILE A 90 12.18 -5.56 7.01
CA ILE A 90 11.37 -6.25 8.03
C ILE A 90 10.74 -7.47 7.39
N GLN A 91 10.88 -8.61 8.07
CA GLN A 91 10.25 -9.86 7.67
C GLN A 91 9.44 -10.40 8.84
N TYR A 92 8.12 -10.40 8.69
CA TYR A 92 7.19 -10.90 9.68
C TYR A 92 6.33 -12.02 9.10
N SER A 93 6.15 -13.10 9.86
CA SER A 93 5.20 -14.15 9.53
C SER A 93 4.32 -14.39 10.74
N GLN A 94 3.03 -14.08 10.61
CA GLN A 94 2.05 -14.44 11.63
C GLN A 94 1.87 -15.96 11.64
N ASN A 95 2.13 -16.59 12.79
CA ASN A 95 1.85 -18.00 13.05
C ASN A 95 0.52 -18.10 13.83
N ASP A 96 -0.22 -19.19 13.62
CA ASP A 96 -1.63 -19.36 14.00
C ASP A 96 -1.97 -19.25 15.51
N ASN A 97 -0.99 -19.10 16.40
CA ASN A 97 -1.18 -19.31 17.83
C ASN A 97 -0.95 -18.10 18.74
N ALA A 98 -0.45 -16.96 18.25
CA ALA A 98 -0.44 -15.67 18.95
C ALA A 98 0.39 -14.66 18.13
N SER A 99 -0.15 -13.49 17.81
CA SER A 99 0.67 -12.35 17.41
C SER A 99 1.03 -11.53 18.65
N THR A 100 2.29 -11.60 19.06
CA THR A 100 2.87 -10.71 20.09
C THR A 100 2.93 -9.25 19.63
N CYS A 101 2.89 -8.98 18.32
CA CYS A 101 3.13 -7.68 17.72
C CYS A 101 1.92 -6.74 17.70
N SER A 102 0.79 -7.25 17.21
CA SER A 102 -0.47 -6.52 17.07
C SER A 102 -1.59 -7.52 16.78
N SER A 103 -2.82 -7.17 17.14
CA SER A 103 -4.01 -7.98 16.82
C SER A 103 -4.21 -8.20 15.31
N TYR A 104 -3.64 -7.35 14.47
CA TYR A 104 -3.79 -7.35 13.01
C TYR A 104 -2.59 -7.96 12.26
N GLY A 105 -1.56 -8.43 12.97
CA GLY A 105 -0.41 -9.11 12.37
C GLY A 105 0.48 -8.20 11.51
N ASN A 106 0.58 -6.91 11.85
CA ASN A 106 1.35 -5.93 11.08
C ASN A 106 2.87 -6.08 11.29
N GLY A 107 3.66 -5.81 10.25
CA GLY A 107 5.12 -5.79 10.32
C GLY A 107 5.66 -4.59 11.11
N ILE A 108 5.15 -3.40 10.81
CA ILE A 108 5.40 -2.15 11.54
C ILE A 108 4.07 -1.62 12.09
N THR A 109 4.03 -1.30 13.37
CA THR A 109 2.90 -0.65 14.05
C THR A 109 3.38 0.60 14.78
N ILE A 110 2.85 1.77 14.45
CA ILE A 110 3.17 3.05 15.09
C ILE A 110 1.87 3.72 15.53
N ALA A 111 1.59 3.73 16.83
CA ALA A 111 0.28 4.14 17.33
C ALA A 111 0.36 5.09 18.53
N LYS A 112 -0.49 6.11 18.57
CA LYS A 112 -0.71 6.91 19.81
C LYS A 112 0.55 7.62 20.34
N ASN A 113 1.47 8.01 19.47
CA ASN A 113 2.67 8.76 19.86
C ASN A 113 2.40 10.26 19.69
N SER A 114 1.95 10.93 20.76
CA SER A 114 1.51 12.34 20.72
C SER A 114 2.62 13.33 20.34
N LEU A 115 3.88 12.98 20.65
CA LEU A 115 5.06 13.81 20.40
C LEU A 115 5.79 13.47 19.10
N LEU A 116 5.45 12.37 18.44
CA LEU A 116 6.15 11.88 17.27
C LEU A 116 5.91 12.79 16.06
N ARG A 117 6.99 13.28 15.44
CA ARG A 117 6.95 14.24 14.32
C ARG A 117 7.51 13.69 13.02
N ARG A 118 8.42 12.69 13.07
CA ARG A 118 9.15 12.16 11.91
C ARG A 118 9.44 10.66 12.06
N LEU A 119 9.37 9.93 10.95
CA LEU A 119 9.66 8.48 10.94
C LEU A 119 11.11 8.18 10.59
N TYR A 120 11.69 8.80 9.55
CA TYR A 120 13.08 8.57 9.15
C TYR A 120 13.42 7.10 8.84
N PHE A 121 12.49 6.36 8.23
CA PHE A 121 12.78 5.04 7.64
C PHE A 121 13.50 5.18 6.29
N THR A 122 14.57 5.96 6.26
CA THR A 122 15.25 6.42 5.03
C THR A 122 15.83 5.28 4.21
N SER A 123 16.19 4.16 4.84
CA SER A 123 16.77 3.00 4.15
C SER A 123 15.76 1.86 3.95
N LEU A 124 14.50 2.00 4.33
CA LEU A 124 13.55 0.88 4.32
C LEU A 124 13.18 0.46 2.89
N GLU A 125 13.63 -0.71 2.47
CA GLU A 125 13.40 -1.22 1.12
C GLU A 125 12.23 -2.21 1.05
N LYS A 126 12.06 -3.03 2.10
CA LYS A 126 11.13 -4.18 2.07
C LYS A 126 10.46 -4.40 3.41
N VAL A 127 9.13 -4.56 3.38
CA VAL A 127 8.34 -5.07 4.49
C VAL A 127 7.57 -6.30 4.02
N ILE A 128 8.13 -7.46 4.33
CA ILE A 128 7.64 -8.77 3.91
C ILE A 128 6.74 -9.31 5.03
N VAL A 129 5.45 -9.41 4.75
CA VAL A 129 4.45 -9.95 5.70
C VAL A 129 3.77 -11.20 5.15
N SER A 130 3.21 -12.04 6.02
CA SER A 130 2.46 -13.22 5.57
C SER A 130 1.11 -12.82 4.97
N LYS A 131 0.49 -13.72 4.20
CA LYS A 131 -0.84 -13.47 3.57
C LYS A 131 -1.93 -13.14 4.59
N LYS A 132 -1.77 -13.54 5.86
CA LYS A 132 -2.74 -13.29 6.94
C LYS A 132 -2.62 -11.88 7.53
N SER A 133 -1.48 -11.21 7.31
CA SER A 133 -1.27 -9.85 7.77
C SER A 133 -2.16 -8.88 7.00
N GLU A 134 -2.86 -8.04 7.73
CA GLU A 134 -3.72 -7.00 7.14
C GLU A 134 -2.85 -5.93 6.46
N TYR A 135 -1.84 -5.41 7.18
CA TYR A 135 -0.91 -4.41 6.68
C TYR A 135 0.56 -4.78 6.89
N GLY A 136 1.43 -4.28 6.02
CA GLY A 136 2.86 -4.26 6.27
C GLY A 136 3.23 -3.16 7.26
N ILE A 137 2.70 -1.97 7.03
CA ILE A 137 2.97 -0.76 7.81
C ILE A 137 1.63 -0.18 8.23
N TYR A 138 1.46 0.01 9.54
CA TYR A 138 0.23 0.50 10.16
C TYR A 138 0.52 1.67 11.10
N ILE A 139 0.01 2.86 10.77
CA ILE A 139 0.30 4.12 11.47
C ILE A 139 -1.01 4.80 11.84
N VAL A 140 -1.30 4.96 13.13
CA VAL A 140 -2.57 5.54 13.59
C VAL A 140 -2.39 6.43 14.81
N ASP A 141 -3.27 7.40 15.00
CA ASP A 141 -3.32 8.25 16.21
C ASP A 141 -1.99 8.96 16.55
N ASN A 142 -1.25 9.45 15.56
CA ASN A 142 -0.01 10.22 15.77
C ASN A 142 -0.23 11.69 15.33
N PRO A 143 -0.86 12.54 16.17
CA PRO A 143 -1.39 13.85 15.74
C PRO A 143 -0.34 14.86 15.28
N SER A 144 0.91 14.72 15.77
CA SER A 144 2.03 15.60 15.40
C SER A 144 2.86 15.05 14.24
N LEU A 145 2.56 13.85 13.75
CA LEU A 145 3.35 13.17 12.74
C LEU A 145 2.99 13.71 11.36
N CYS A 146 4.02 14.11 10.61
CA CYS A 146 3.92 14.25 9.16
C CYS A 146 5.08 13.52 8.48
N ILE A 147 4.84 13.06 7.25
CA ILE A 147 5.81 12.39 6.38
C ILE A 147 6.03 13.20 5.10
N THR A 148 7.15 13.02 4.41
CA THR A 148 7.35 13.64 3.09
C THR A 148 6.59 12.89 2.00
N GLU A 149 6.43 13.51 0.83
CA GLU A 149 5.85 12.85 -0.35
C GLU A 149 6.72 11.66 -0.81
N GLU A 150 8.06 11.75 -0.65
CA GLU A 150 8.95 10.63 -0.95
C GLU A 150 8.76 9.46 0.02
N GLU A 151 8.64 9.73 1.33
CA GLU A 151 8.35 8.69 2.34
C GLU A 151 6.99 8.01 2.05
N LEU A 152 5.97 8.79 1.69
CA LEU A 152 4.66 8.24 1.30
C LEU A 152 4.77 7.30 0.10
N GLU A 153 5.46 7.72 -0.98
CA GLU A 153 5.66 6.90 -2.18
C GLU A 153 6.45 5.62 -1.86
N GLN A 154 7.50 5.74 -1.05
CA GLN A 154 8.30 4.61 -0.59
C GLN A 154 7.42 3.61 0.18
N PHE A 155 6.59 4.05 1.13
CA PHE A 155 5.74 3.14 1.89
C PHE A 155 4.66 2.46 1.04
N MET A 156 4.01 3.20 0.14
CA MET A 156 2.99 2.64 -0.76
C MET A 156 3.55 1.58 -1.71
N THR A 157 4.82 1.69 -2.10
CA THR A 157 5.48 0.72 -2.99
C THR A 157 6.16 -0.44 -2.25
N THR A 158 6.50 -0.24 -0.98
CA THR A 158 7.20 -1.23 -0.15
C THR A 158 6.28 -2.36 0.33
N SER A 159 5.06 -2.02 0.76
CA SER A 159 4.09 -2.98 1.32
C SER A 159 2.68 -2.40 1.39
N LYS A 160 1.75 -3.18 1.95
CA LYS A 160 0.43 -2.65 2.34
C LYS A 160 0.64 -1.60 3.44
N PHE A 161 0.29 -0.36 3.14
CA PHE A 161 0.49 0.80 4.00
C PHE A 161 -0.86 1.38 4.39
N TYR A 162 -1.10 1.50 5.68
CA TYR A 162 -2.30 2.11 6.24
C TYR A 162 -1.89 3.20 7.21
N ALA A 163 -2.21 4.44 6.84
CA ALA A 163 -1.94 5.63 7.64
C ALA A 163 -3.07 6.65 7.46
N PRO A 164 -4.28 6.36 7.99
CA PRO A 164 -5.39 7.30 7.92
C PRO A 164 -4.99 8.60 8.59
N HIS A 165 -5.44 9.71 8.01
CA HIS A 165 -5.15 11.05 8.52
C HIS A 165 -3.66 11.37 8.65
N ILE A 166 -2.78 10.73 7.87
CA ILE A 166 -1.37 11.12 7.86
C ILE A 166 -1.22 12.52 7.27
N GLN A 167 -0.38 13.36 7.88
CA GLN A 167 -0.06 14.68 7.35
C GLN A 167 1.13 14.58 6.40
N ILE A 168 1.11 15.37 5.32
CA ILE A 168 2.23 15.51 4.41
C ILE A 168 2.99 16.80 4.75
N CYS A 169 4.30 16.68 4.96
CA CYS A 169 5.15 17.82 5.26
C CYS A 169 5.48 18.58 3.98
N ASN A 170 5.22 19.89 3.95
CA ASN A 170 5.54 20.76 2.82
C ASN A 170 5.06 20.16 1.47
N PRO A 171 3.76 19.83 1.34
CA PRO A 171 3.27 19.13 0.16
C PRO A 171 3.44 19.98 -1.10
N THR A 172 3.77 19.34 -2.22
CA THR A 172 3.80 19.99 -3.54
C THR A 172 2.42 19.99 -4.20
N LYS A 173 1.53 19.11 -3.73
CA LYS A 173 0.13 19.00 -4.17
C LYS A 173 -0.86 19.45 -3.11
N MET A 174 -2.10 19.70 -3.53
CA MET A 174 -3.22 19.90 -2.61
C MET A 174 -3.78 18.55 -2.12
N TYR A 175 -3.37 18.13 -0.92
CA TYR A 175 -3.93 16.97 -0.23
C TYR A 175 -5.21 17.36 0.49
N CYS A 176 -6.33 16.73 0.13
CA CYS A 176 -7.58 16.86 0.84
C CYS A 176 -7.74 15.71 1.79
N ARG A 177 -8.14 16.04 3.01
CA ARG A 177 -8.24 15.12 4.13
C ARG A 177 -9.53 15.40 4.88
N LEU A 178 -10.13 14.34 5.38
CA LEU A 178 -11.22 14.40 6.35
C LEU A 178 -10.63 14.19 7.75
N ASP A 179 -11.14 14.92 8.73
CA ASP A 179 -10.64 14.87 10.11
C ASP A 179 -11.30 13.74 10.94
N ASP A 180 -12.46 13.27 10.49
CA ASP A 180 -13.16 12.12 11.05
C ASP A 180 -12.99 10.89 10.13
N PHE A 181 -13.31 9.70 10.63
CA PHE A 181 -13.37 8.43 9.86
C PHE A 181 -14.55 8.44 8.87
N ASP A 182 -14.57 9.45 8.03
CA ASP A 182 -15.61 9.75 7.06
C ASP A 182 -15.05 9.57 5.65
N PHE A 183 -15.95 9.49 4.68
CA PHE A 183 -15.61 9.29 3.28
C PHE A 183 -15.78 10.58 2.49
N PHE A 184 -15.02 10.73 1.42
CA PHE A 184 -15.30 11.83 0.50
C PHE A 184 -16.65 11.61 -0.17
N ASP A 185 -17.44 12.67 -0.30
CA ASP A 185 -18.71 12.69 -1.01
C ASP A 185 -18.78 13.91 -1.96
N ASP A 186 -19.94 14.18 -2.52
CA ASP A 186 -20.15 15.32 -3.42
C ASP A 186 -20.01 16.69 -2.72
N THR A 187 -20.24 16.73 -1.41
CA THR A 187 -20.29 17.96 -0.63
C THR A 187 -18.93 18.37 -0.06
N ASN A 188 -18.07 17.42 0.28
CA ASN A 188 -16.89 17.63 1.12
C ASN A 188 -15.54 17.68 0.38
N ILE A 189 -15.51 17.47 -0.94
CA ILE A 189 -14.29 17.67 -1.75
C ILE A 189 -14.01 19.16 -1.95
N ALA A 190 -12.85 19.63 -1.48
CA ALA A 190 -12.42 21.01 -1.70
C ALA A 190 -12.10 21.29 -3.18
N ALA A 191 -12.34 22.51 -3.64
CA ALA A 191 -11.92 22.92 -4.99
C ALA A 191 -10.39 22.94 -5.11
N GLY A 192 -9.84 22.47 -6.25
CA GLY A 192 -8.40 22.35 -6.45
C GLY A 192 -7.77 21.09 -5.83
N CYS A 193 -8.59 20.17 -5.31
CA CYS A 193 -8.10 18.96 -4.69
C CYS A 193 -7.36 18.06 -5.68
N GLN A 194 -6.10 17.72 -5.37
CA GLN A 194 -5.29 16.86 -6.23
C GLN A 194 -5.12 15.44 -5.68
N VAL A 195 -5.12 15.29 -4.36
CA VAL A 195 -4.97 13.98 -3.71
C VAL A 195 -6.05 13.82 -2.64
N LEU A 196 -6.93 12.83 -2.81
CA LEU A 196 -7.84 12.40 -1.76
C LEU A 196 -7.11 11.41 -0.86
N THR A 197 -7.02 11.69 0.45
CA THR A 197 -6.34 10.80 1.40
C THR A 197 -7.19 9.64 1.90
N ASP A 198 -8.42 9.50 1.41
CA ASP A 198 -9.38 8.46 1.76
C ASP A 198 -10.26 8.10 0.54
N SER A 199 -11.14 7.12 0.71
CA SER A 199 -12.09 6.66 -0.29
C SER A 199 -13.14 7.71 -0.63
N LEU A 200 -13.56 7.71 -1.90
CA LEU A 200 -14.71 8.46 -2.39
C LEU A 200 -15.95 7.56 -2.34
N VAL A 201 -16.97 7.96 -1.61
CA VAL A 201 -18.24 7.26 -1.47
C VAL A 201 -19.38 8.19 -1.88
N LEU A 202 -20.04 7.86 -2.99
CA LEU A 202 -21.28 8.49 -3.41
C LEU A 202 -22.43 7.54 -3.08
N ASN A 203 -23.34 7.96 -2.21
CA ASN A 203 -24.45 7.14 -1.76
C ASN A 203 -25.78 7.90 -1.86
N GLY A 204 -26.70 7.39 -2.68
CA GLY A 204 -28.07 7.89 -2.78
C GLY A 204 -28.30 8.91 -3.90
N THR A 205 -29.53 9.42 -3.96
CA THR A 205 -30.04 10.27 -5.04
C THR A 205 -29.67 11.72 -4.81
N THR A 206 -28.51 12.15 -5.29
CA THR A 206 -28.13 13.56 -5.21
C THR A 206 -28.85 14.33 -6.32
N ASN A 207 -29.79 15.20 -5.92
CA ASN A 207 -30.40 16.26 -6.77
C ASN A 207 -29.36 17.34 -7.15
N GLU A 208 -28.07 17.02 -7.05
CA GLU A 208 -27.00 18.00 -7.05
C GLU A 208 -26.63 18.45 -8.45
N ASN A 209 -26.13 19.68 -8.47
CA ASN A 209 -25.69 20.41 -9.62
C ASN A 209 -24.45 19.71 -10.20
N SER A 210 -24.68 18.66 -11.01
CA SER A 210 -23.66 17.73 -11.55
C SER A 210 -22.39 18.41 -12.05
N THR A 211 -22.51 19.65 -12.52
CA THR A 211 -21.41 20.50 -12.97
C THR A 211 -20.38 20.85 -11.89
N GLU A 212 -20.80 21.12 -10.64
CA GLU A 212 -19.89 21.55 -9.58
C GLU A 212 -19.13 20.37 -8.97
N PHE A 213 -19.81 19.26 -8.73
CA PHE A 213 -19.18 18.02 -8.29
C PHE A 213 -18.14 17.55 -9.33
N GLN A 214 -18.53 17.48 -10.60
CA GLN A 214 -17.61 17.10 -11.68
C GLN A 214 -16.40 18.04 -11.75
N ARG A 215 -16.59 19.35 -11.53
CA ARG A 215 -15.49 20.32 -11.49
C ARG A 215 -14.47 20.00 -10.39
N ARG A 216 -14.92 19.51 -9.23
CA ARG A 216 -14.03 19.11 -8.13
C ARG A 216 -13.25 17.83 -8.46
N LEU A 217 -13.89 16.87 -9.13
CA LEU A 217 -13.21 15.64 -9.58
C LEU A 217 -12.16 15.89 -10.67
N ASN A 218 -12.31 16.96 -11.45
CA ASN A 218 -11.38 17.26 -12.54
C ASN A 218 -9.94 17.48 -12.07
N ASP A 219 -9.73 18.00 -10.87
CA ASP A 219 -8.39 18.27 -10.34
C ASP A 219 -7.76 17.03 -9.68
N VAL A 220 -8.57 16.00 -9.37
CA VAL A 220 -8.13 14.82 -8.62
C VAL A 220 -7.20 13.97 -9.47
N GLU A 221 -5.97 13.80 -9.01
CA GLU A 221 -4.92 13.02 -9.66
C GLU A 221 -4.70 11.66 -8.99
N GLN A 222 -4.94 11.57 -7.67
CA GLN A 222 -4.70 10.38 -6.87
C GLN A 222 -5.78 10.20 -5.80
N ILE A 223 -6.13 8.94 -5.55
CA ILE A 223 -7.02 8.55 -4.45
C ILE A 223 -6.30 7.50 -3.61
N LEU A 224 -6.12 7.78 -2.32
CA LEU A 224 -5.65 6.82 -1.33
C LEU A 224 -6.89 6.17 -0.72
N GLY A 225 -7.42 5.13 -1.36
CA GLY A 225 -8.68 4.50 -1.00
C GLY A 225 -9.33 3.83 -2.21
N SER A 226 -10.65 3.71 -2.16
CA SER A 226 -11.52 3.15 -3.19
C SER A 226 -12.47 4.20 -3.75
N ILE A 227 -13.04 3.94 -4.93
CA ILE A 227 -14.17 4.70 -5.48
C ILE A 227 -15.42 3.84 -5.34
N ILE A 228 -16.42 4.33 -4.64
CA ILE A 228 -17.64 3.58 -4.30
C ILE A 228 -18.85 4.43 -4.68
N VAL A 229 -19.67 3.94 -5.59
CA VAL A 229 -20.85 4.66 -6.10
C VAL A 229 -22.07 3.76 -5.99
N LEU A 230 -22.97 4.10 -5.08
CA LEU A 230 -24.09 3.27 -4.64
C LEU A 230 -25.41 4.02 -4.77
N GLY A 231 -26.39 3.47 -5.49
CA GLY A 231 -27.76 3.98 -5.43
C GLY A 231 -27.94 5.41 -5.93
N THR A 232 -27.09 5.87 -6.86
CA THR A 232 -27.04 7.26 -7.30
C THR A 232 -27.74 7.50 -8.64
N ASP A 233 -28.16 8.74 -8.87
CA ASP A 233 -28.78 9.18 -10.13
C ASP A 233 -27.77 9.78 -11.12
N ILE A 234 -26.47 9.67 -10.87
CA ILE A 234 -25.44 10.23 -11.75
C ILE A 234 -25.50 9.57 -13.13
N VAL A 235 -25.22 10.36 -14.17
CA VAL A 235 -25.24 9.90 -15.56
C VAL A 235 -23.86 9.48 -16.04
N SER A 236 -22.83 10.28 -15.70
CA SER A 236 -21.43 9.97 -15.97
C SER A 236 -20.58 10.12 -14.71
N LEU A 237 -19.53 9.30 -14.64
CA LEU A 237 -18.49 9.39 -13.63
C LEU A 237 -17.15 9.57 -14.34
N GLU A 238 -16.56 10.76 -14.25
CA GLU A 238 -15.38 11.12 -15.02
C GLU A 238 -14.25 11.63 -14.12
N PHE A 239 -13.07 11.07 -14.30
CA PHE A 239 -11.85 11.55 -13.64
C PHE A 239 -10.77 11.83 -14.70
N PRO A 240 -10.75 13.05 -15.27
CA PRO A 240 -9.85 13.35 -16.37
C PRO A 240 -8.38 13.34 -15.97
N ASN A 241 -8.02 13.61 -14.71
CA ASN A 241 -6.63 13.67 -14.26
C ASN A 241 -6.20 12.50 -13.35
N LEU A 242 -7.14 11.63 -12.95
CA LEU A 242 -6.86 10.51 -12.05
C LEU A 242 -5.97 9.49 -12.75
N TRP A 243 -4.75 9.33 -12.23
CA TRP A 243 -3.79 8.38 -12.77
C TRP A 243 -3.43 7.26 -11.81
N ARG A 244 -3.77 7.40 -10.52
CA ARG A 244 -3.48 6.40 -9.49
C ARG A 244 -4.61 6.24 -8.48
N ILE A 245 -4.91 4.97 -8.16
CA ILE A 245 -5.72 4.60 -7.00
C ILE A 245 -4.91 3.65 -6.12
N TYR A 246 -4.65 4.04 -4.88
CA TYR A 246 -4.00 3.21 -3.86
C TYR A 246 -5.07 2.65 -2.92
N ASN A 247 -5.64 1.48 -3.24
CA ASN A 247 -6.70 0.90 -2.43
C ASN A 247 -6.14 0.23 -1.17
N PHE A 248 -5.93 0.98 -0.08
CA PHE A 248 -5.48 0.40 1.18
C PHE A 248 -6.56 -0.44 1.90
N GLN A 249 -7.82 -0.45 1.46
CA GLN A 249 -8.91 -1.14 2.12
C GLN A 249 -9.04 -2.56 1.54
N PRO A 250 -8.52 -3.60 2.22
CA PRO A 250 -8.42 -4.92 1.61
C PRO A 250 -9.79 -5.53 1.29
N GLU A 251 -10.84 -5.13 1.99
CA GLU A 251 -12.16 -5.74 1.90
C GLU A 251 -13.06 -5.10 0.84
N LEU A 252 -12.60 -4.04 0.17
CA LEU A 252 -13.35 -3.33 -0.86
C LEU A 252 -12.64 -3.45 -2.22
N PRO A 253 -13.41 -3.57 -3.32
CA PRO A 253 -12.83 -3.47 -4.65
C PRO A 253 -12.34 -2.04 -4.89
N VAL A 254 -11.38 -1.88 -5.81
CA VAL A 254 -10.79 -0.56 -6.11
C VAL A 254 -11.85 0.42 -6.59
N ILE A 255 -12.77 -0.07 -7.44
CA ILE A 255 -13.93 0.67 -7.93
C ILE A 255 -15.18 -0.21 -7.78
N LEU A 256 -16.16 0.27 -7.03
CA LEU A 256 -17.47 -0.35 -6.82
C LEU A 256 -18.57 0.51 -7.42
N LEU A 257 -19.32 -0.03 -8.38
CA LEU A 257 -20.50 0.63 -8.97
C LEU A 257 -21.73 -0.23 -8.75
N GLN A 258 -22.68 0.22 -7.94
CA GLN A 258 -23.85 -0.57 -7.61
C GLN A 258 -25.14 0.25 -7.64
N ASN A 259 -26.19 -0.32 -8.24
CA ASN A 259 -27.55 0.25 -8.18
C ASN A 259 -27.65 1.68 -8.70
N ASN A 260 -26.90 2.04 -9.74
CA ASN A 260 -26.97 3.39 -10.34
C ASN A 260 -27.81 3.32 -11.63
N PRO A 261 -29.14 3.58 -11.57
CA PRO A 261 -30.05 3.36 -12.70
C PRO A 261 -29.72 4.24 -13.91
N ASN A 262 -29.17 5.44 -13.70
CA ASN A 262 -28.91 6.41 -14.76
C ASN A 262 -27.46 6.40 -15.26
N LEU A 263 -26.55 5.69 -14.57
CA LEU A 263 -25.14 5.68 -14.90
C LEU A 263 -24.94 4.96 -16.23
N CYS A 264 -24.47 5.70 -17.23
CA CYS A 264 -24.23 5.18 -18.57
C CYS A 264 -22.77 5.29 -19.02
N GLU A 265 -21.96 6.14 -18.37
CA GLU A 265 -20.58 6.38 -18.76
C GLU A 265 -19.63 6.42 -17.54
N VAL A 266 -18.48 5.77 -17.68
CA VAL A 266 -17.37 5.82 -16.72
C VAL A 266 -16.10 6.10 -17.50
N ASN A 267 -15.46 7.23 -17.20
CA ASN A 267 -14.22 7.66 -17.84
C ASN A 267 -13.06 7.71 -16.85
N LEU A 268 -12.13 6.77 -17.03
CA LEU A 268 -10.92 6.60 -16.24
C LEU A 268 -9.69 6.47 -17.18
N SER A 269 -9.70 7.19 -18.31
CA SER A 269 -8.72 7.02 -19.37
C SER A 269 -7.27 7.27 -18.94
N ASN A 270 -7.04 8.07 -17.89
CA ASN A 270 -5.69 8.36 -17.39
C ASN A 270 -5.22 7.42 -16.28
N LEU A 271 -6.10 6.54 -15.78
CA LEU A 271 -5.75 5.59 -14.73
C LEU A 271 -4.72 4.59 -15.25
N SER A 272 -3.54 4.61 -14.64
CA SER A 272 -2.37 3.83 -15.08
C SER A 272 -1.67 3.07 -13.95
N SER A 273 -2.08 3.30 -12.69
CA SER A 273 -1.43 2.72 -11.52
C SER A 273 -2.45 2.30 -10.46
N ILE A 274 -2.48 1.01 -10.15
CA ILE A 274 -3.20 0.42 -9.02
C ILE A 274 -2.20 -0.53 -8.32
N PRO A 275 -1.37 -0.02 -7.41
CA PRO A 275 -0.33 -0.82 -6.77
C PRO A 275 -0.87 -1.91 -5.83
N TYR A 276 -2.13 -1.80 -5.39
CA TYR A 276 -2.73 -2.75 -4.45
C TYR A 276 -4.24 -2.88 -4.68
N PHE A 277 -4.73 -4.13 -4.66
CA PHE A 277 -6.10 -4.53 -5.01
C PHE A 277 -6.93 -5.03 -3.83
N GLY A 278 -6.32 -5.14 -2.64
CA GLY A 278 -6.96 -5.80 -1.52
C GLY A 278 -7.09 -7.31 -1.71
N THR A 279 -8.16 -7.88 -1.16
CA THR A 279 -8.56 -9.29 -1.35
C THR A 279 -9.40 -9.49 -2.61
N TRP A 280 -9.86 -8.40 -3.22
CA TRP A 280 -10.63 -8.43 -4.45
C TRP A 280 -9.71 -8.52 -5.68
N PRO A 281 -9.96 -9.45 -6.63
CA PRO A 281 -9.21 -9.48 -7.90
C PRO A 281 -9.48 -8.27 -8.78
N ASP A 282 -10.66 -7.68 -8.63
CA ASP A 282 -11.24 -6.80 -9.63
C ASP A 282 -10.79 -5.34 -9.40
N VAL A 283 -10.35 -4.71 -10.48
CA VAL A 283 -10.22 -3.24 -10.55
C VAL A 283 -11.60 -2.62 -10.42
N LEU A 284 -12.57 -3.17 -11.15
CA LEU A 284 -13.90 -2.63 -11.29
C LEU A 284 -14.89 -3.77 -11.08
N TYR A 285 -15.75 -3.60 -10.08
CA TYR A 285 -16.87 -4.48 -9.81
C TYR A 285 -18.16 -3.68 -9.94
N ALA A 286 -19.00 -4.06 -10.90
CA ALA A 286 -20.21 -3.34 -11.23
C ALA A 286 -21.43 -4.26 -11.34
N PHE A 287 -22.53 -3.90 -10.69
CA PHE A 287 -23.79 -4.65 -10.76
C PHE A 287 -25.00 -3.74 -10.58
N GLN A 288 -26.14 -4.15 -11.15
CA GLN A 288 -27.39 -3.37 -11.10
C GLN A 288 -27.25 -1.94 -11.65
N ASN A 289 -26.46 -1.76 -12.73
CA ASN A 289 -26.31 -0.49 -13.46
C ASN A 289 -26.87 -0.64 -14.90
N PRO A 290 -28.20 -0.59 -15.10
CA PRO A 290 -28.85 -1.03 -16.35
C PRO A 290 -28.49 -0.21 -17.59
N LEU A 291 -28.08 1.06 -17.44
CA LEU A 291 -27.67 1.91 -18.55
C LEU A 291 -26.17 1.86 -18.83
N LEU A 292 -25.37 1.27 -17.93
CA LEU A 292 -23.94 1.04 -18.13
C LEU A 292 -23.78 -0.16 -19.06
N THR A 293 -24.15 0.04 -20.32
CA THR A 293 -24.19 -1.00 -21.35
C THR A 293 -22.95 -0.99 -22.24
N GLN A 294 -22.19 0.10 -22.23
CA GLN A 294 -20.97 0.28 -22.99
C GLN A 294 -19.99 1.15 -22.19
N MET A 295 -18.72 0.77 -22.20
CA MET A 295 -17.61 1.64 -21.80
C MET A 295 -16.78 1.95 -23.03
N SER A 296 -16.09 3.09 -23.04
CA SER A 296 -15.22 3.42 -24.17
C SER A 296 -14.13 2.35 -24.33
N ALA A 297 -13.69 2.15 -25.58
CA ALA A 297 -12.61 1.22 -25.91
C ALA A 297 -11.35 1.48 -25.10
N ASP A 298 -11.00 2.76 -24.96
CA ASP A 298 -9.82 3.19 -24.23
C ASP A 298 -9.94 2.88 -22.74
N THR A 299 -11.10 3.16 -22.12
CA THR A 299 -11.32 2.85 -20.69
C THR A 299 -11.27 1.34 -20.44
N CYS A 300 -11.99 0.52 -21.23
CA CYS A 300 -11.92 -0.94 -21.11
C CYS A 300 -10.49 -1.46 -21.28
N GLY A 301 -9.79 -1.00 -22.33
CA GLY A 301 -8.43 -1.42 -22.64
C GLY A 301 -7.41 -1.00 -21.58
N HIS A 302 -7.63 0.10 -20.87
CA HIS A 302 -6.78 0.54 -19.76
C HIS A 302 -7.06 -0.25 -18.48
N LEU A 303 -8.33 -0.39 -18.08
CA LEU A 303 -8.69 -1.11 -16.86
C LEU A 303 -8.29 -2.59 -16.94
N LEU A 304 -8.49 -3.26 -18.09
CA LEU A 304 -8.10 -4.65 -18.29
C LEU A 304 -6.57 -4.88 -18.21
N LYS A 305 -5.76 -3.85 -18.47
CA LYS A 305 -4.30 -3.94 -18.27
C LYS A 305 -3.92 -3.84 -16.80
N LEU A 306 -4.77 -3.24 -15.98
CA LEU A 306 -4.54 -3.06 -14.55
C LEU A 306 -5.04 -4.28 -13.77
N GLY A 307 -6.16 -4.88 -14.15
CA GLY A 307 -6.68 -6.09 -13.52
C GLY A 307 -8.04 -6.53 -14.07
N GLU A 308 -8.69 -7.45 -13.36
CA GLU A 308 -9.97 -8.02 -13.75
C GLU A 308 -11.12 -7.00 -13.63
N ILE A 309 -12.16 -7.17 -14.44
CA ILE A 309 -13.36 -6.33 -14.42
C ILE A 309 -14.57 -7.28 -14.42
N THR A 310 -15.48 -7.07 -13.47
CA THR A 310 -16.66 -7.92 -13.29
C THR A 310 -17.94 -7.12 -13.47
N PHE A 311 -18.86 -7.66 -14.28
CA PHE A 311 -20.22 -7.15 -14.47
C PHE A 311 -21.24 -8.28 -14.24
N GLU A 312 -22.04 -8.23 -13.18
CA GLU A 312 -22.91 -9.38 -12.81
C GLU A 312 -24.23 -9.47 -13.60
N ASP A 313 -24.79 -8.36 -14.11
CA ASP A 313 -26.16 -8.34 -14.67
C ASP A 313 -26.24 -8.11 -16.19
N SER A 314 -25.13 -7.87 -16.88
CA SER A 314 -25.10 -7.60 -18.32
C SER A 314 -24.76 -8.87 -19.10
N ALA A 315 -25.75 -9.45 -19.80
CA ALA A 315 -25.62 -10.68 -20.61
C ALA A 315 -24.67 -10.58 -21.83
N HIS A 316 -24.07 -9.43 -22.06
CA HIS A 316 -23.00 -9.19 -23.02
C HIS A 316 -21.93 -8.38 -22.29
N SER A 317 -20.67 -8.85 -22.26
CA SER A 317 -19.66 -8.09 -21.52
C SER A 317 -19.43 -6.74 -22.20
N ILE A 318 -19.54 -5.71 -21.37
CA ILE A 318 -19.38 -4.31 -21.69
C ILE A 318 -18.01 -4.03 -22.35
N CYS A 319 -17.05 -4.94 -22.19
CA CYS A 319 -15.72 -4.88 -22.80
C CYS A 319 -15.41 -6.03 -23.80
N ASP A 320 -16.32 -6.98 -24.06
CA ASP A 320 -16.03 -8.23 -24.82
C ASP A 320 -15.89 -8.03 -26.33
N ASN A 321 -16.45 -6.95 -26.89
CA ASN A 321 -16.39 -6.71 -28.34
C ASN A 321 -15.01 -6.27 -28.85
N GLN A 322 -13.95 -6.31 -28.04
CA GLN A 322 -12.65 -5.72 -28.39
C GLN A 322 -11.45 -6.66 -28.32
N THR A 323 -11.59 -7.86 -27.75
CA THR A 323 -10.49 -8.85 -27.67
C THR A 323 -10.17 -9.55 -29.00
N THR A 324 -10.91 -9.31 -30.07
CA THR A 324 -10.75 -10.03 -31.36
C THR A 324 -9.81 -9.38 -32.38
N SER A 325 -9.15 -8.26 -32.10
CA SER A 325 -8.35 -7.55 -33.13
C SER A 325 -6.84 -7.43 -32.91
N VAL A 326 -6.25 -7.92 -31.80
CA VAL A 326 -4.80 -7.71 -31.51
C VAL A 326 -3.95 -8.99 -31.50
N LEU A 327 -4.53 -10.17 -31.71
CA LEU A 327 -3.76 -11.44 -31.75
C LEU A 327 -3.67 -12.04 -33.16
N ILE A 328 -3.04 -11.34 -34.10
CA ILE A 328 -2.37 -12.00 -35.25
C ILE A 328 -1.04 -11.31 -35.48
N GLY A 329 0.04 -11.90 -34.97
CA GLY A 329 1.39 -11.46 -35.28
C GLY A 329 2.45 -12.02 -34.36
N SER A 330 2.69 -13.34 -34.42
CA SER A 330 3.95 -14.05 -34.09
C SER A 330 3.69 -15.41 -33.43
N SER A 331 3.17 -16.38 -34.19
CA SER A 331 3.38 -17.79 -33.89
C SER A 331 4.63 -18.24 -34.62
N ALA A 332 5.77 -18.26 -33.94
CA ALA A 332 6.91 -19.07 -34.34
C ALA A 332 6.86 -20.37 -33.52
N GLU A 333 6.77 -21.48 -34.24
CA GLU A 333 6.72 -22.85 -33.75
C GLU A 333 7.88 -23.17 -32.81
N LEU A 334 7.58 -23.77 -31.65
CA LEU A 334 8.59 -24.45 -30.83
C LEU A 334 8.21 -25.93 -30.73
N LEU A 335 8.86 -26.73 -31.57
CA LEU A 335 8.90 -28.19 -31.48
C LEU A 335 9.69 -28.61 -30.24
N VAL A 336 9.09 -29.48 -29.43
CA VAL A 336 9.71 -30.12 -28.27
C VAL A 336 10.27 -31.47 -28.70
N GLU A 337 11.58 -31.69 -28.52
CA GLU A 337 12.18 -33.02 -28.40
C GLU A 337 12.82 -33.21 -27.01
N PRO A 338 12.86 -34.45 -26.46
CA PRO A 338 13.25 -34.67 -25.08
C PRO A 338 14.72 -35.10 -24.90
N GLY A 339 15.35 -34.52 -23.87
CA GLY A 339 16.24 -35.23 -22.94
C GLY A 339 17.74 -35.29 -23.27
N LYS A 340 18.55 -34.62 -22.43
CA LYS A 340 19.76 -35.20 -21.79
C LYS A 340 20.39 -34.28 -20.74
N THR A 341 20.92 -34.95 -19.72
CA THR A 341 21.72 -34.57 -18.54
C THR A 341 22.94 -33.65 -18.76
N GLY A 342 23.27 -32.79 -17.77
CA GLY A 342 24.65 -32.35 -17.50
C GLY A 342 24.87 -30.96 -16.86
N ASN A 343 25.35 -30.97 -15.61
CA ASN A 343 26.18 -30.01 -14.83
C ASN A 343 26.35 -28.50 -15.16
N SER A 344 26.16 -27.72 -14.08
CA SER A 344 26.87 -26.51 -13.58
C SER A 344 27.43 -25.44 -14.54
N SER A 345 27.04 -24.18 -14.34
CA SER A 345 27.93 -23.11 -13.83
C SER A 345 27.24 -21.74 -13.85
N VAL A 346 27.71 -20.88 -12.95
CA VAL A 346 27.31 -19.50 -12.66
C VAL A 346 27.62 -18.54 -13.82
N ALA A 347 26.67 -17.65 -14.14
CA ALA A 347 26.98 -16.34 -14.72
C ALA A 347 25.89 -15.32 -14.30
N LEU A 348 26.26 -14.41 -13.41
CA LEU A 348 25.55 -13.18 -13.10
C LEU A 348 25.61 -12.27 -14.32
N ASN A 349 24.47 -11.74 -14.76
CA ASN A 349 24.44 -10.53 -15.57
C ASN A 349 23.33 -9.60 -15.10
N SER A 350 23.75 -8.37 -14.87
CA SER A 350 23.04 -7.23 -14.32
C SER A 350 22.03 -6.63 -15.30
N GLY A 351 20.89 -6.19 -14.77
CA GLY A 351 20.00 -5.25 -15.46
C GLY A 351 18.52 -5.54 -15.26
N GLU A 352 18.03 -5.57 -14.02
CA GLU A 352 16.58 -5.59 -13.77
C GLU A 352 16.10 -4.17 -13.45
N LYS A 353 15.30 -3.63 -14.39
CA LYS A 353 14.43 -2.48 -14.16
C LYS A 353 13.37 -2.90 -13.13
N ASN A 354 13.09 -2.02 -12.18
CA ASN A 354 12.02 -2.12 -11.18
C ASN A 354 10.73 -2.63 -11.83
N LYS A 355 10.47 -3.93 -11.67
CA LYS A 355 9.19 -4.56 -11.97
C LYS A 355 8.30 -4.32 -10.74
N PRO A 356 7.01 -3.95 -10.91
CA PRO A 356 6.08 -3.94 -9.79
C PRO A 356 6.03 -5.33 -9.14
N PRO A 357 5.79 -5.41 -7.82
CA PRO A 357 5.71 -6.67 -7.11
C PRO A 357 4.72 -7.61 -7.81
N ASN A 358 5.11 -8.87 -7.95
CA ASN A 358 4.36 -9.91 -8.63
C ASN A 358 3.05 -10.17 -7.85
N ASN A 359 1.93 -9.62 -8.32
CA ASN A 359 0.62 -9.85 -7.74
C ASN A 359 0.10 -11.21 -8.22
N ASP A 360 0.28 -12.25 -7.42
CA ASP A 360 -0.11 -13.63 -7.76
C ASP A 360 -1.62 -13.79 -7.52
N THR A 361 -2.43 -13.49 -8.55
CA THR A 361 -3.90 -13.45 -8.54
C THR A 361 -4.60 -14.82 -8.58
N LYS A 362 -3.86 -15.93 -8.57
CA LYS A 362 -4.40 -17.27 -8.86
C LYS A 362 -5.37 -17.87 -7.83
N ASP A 363 -5.48 -17.31 -6.63
CA ASP A 363 -6.24 -17.92 -5.52
C ASP A 363 -7.58 -17.21 -5.18
N ASN A 364 -8.02 -16.20 -5.96
CA ASN A 364 -9.20 -15.37 -5.64
C ASN A 364 -10.57 -16.08 -5.82
N ALA A 365 -10.61 -17.28 -6.41
CA ALA A 365 -11.86 -18.00 -6.69
C ALA A 365 -12.65 -18.44 -5.43
N ASN A 366 -12.02 -18.56 -4.27
CA ASN A 366 -12.69 -18.99 -3.03
C ASN A 366 -13.34 -17.83 -2.24
N PHE A 367 -13.06 -16.56 -2.60
CA PHE A 367 -13.51 -15.39 -1.83
C PHE A 367 -14.89 -14.84 -2.24
N GLN A 368 -15.31 -15.08 -3.49
CA GLN A 368 -16.61 -14.61 -4.02
C GLN A 368 -17.83 -15.04 -3.16
N ARG A 369 -17.75 -16.15 -2.41
CA ARG A 369 -18.85 -16.58 -1.52
C ARG A 369 -18.94 -15.80 -0.20
N TYR A 370 -17.87 -15.19 0.28
CA TYR A 370 -17.86 -14.43 1.54
C TYR A 370 -18.18 -12.94 1.34
N ALA A 371 -17.88 -12.40 0.16
CA ALA A 371 -18.13 -11.02 -0.24
C ALA A 371 -19.57 -10.55 -0.05
N ASN A 372 -20.56 -11.39 -0.41
CA ASN A 372 -21.97 -10.97 -0.38
C ASN A 372 -22.48 -10.64 1.03
N ASN A 373 -22.02 -11.32 2.08
CA ASN A 373 -22.43 -10.99 3.45
C ASN A 373 -21.73 -9.73 3.98
N PHE A 374 -20.50 -9.47 3.55
CA PHE A 374 -19.69 -8.35 4.03
C PHE A 374 -20.06 -7.03 3.37
N ILE A 375 -20.32 -7.03 2.05
CA ILE A 375 -20.90 -5.89 1.33
C ILE A 375 -22.20 -5.47 2.03
N PHE A 376 -23.05 -6.42 2.43
CA PHE A 376 -24.25 -6.12 3.20
C PHE A 376 -23.95 -5.45 4.55
N SER A 377 -22.96 -5.91 5.33
CA SER A 377 -22.58 -5.27 6.59
C SER A 377 -21.96 -3.87 6.40
N PHE A 378 -21.14 -3.67 5.37
CA PHE A 378 -20.54 -2.38 5.04
C PHE A 378 -21.59 -1.38 4.52
N ILE A 379 -22.53 -1.82 3.67
CA ILE A 379 -23.69 -1.02 3.25
C ILE A 379 -24.57 -0.66 4.46
N ILE A 380 -24.76 -1.60 5.41
CA ILE A 380 -25.49 -1.31 6.66
C ILE A 380 -24.74 -0.27 7.52
N TYR A 381 -23.40 -0.26 7.49
CA TYR A 381 -22.61 0.76 8.16
C TYR A 381 -22.76 2.13 7.47
N LEU A 382 -22.60 2.20 6.14
CA LEU A 382 -22.77 3.42 5.35
C LEU A 382 -24.18 4.03 5.46
N SER A 383 -25.21 3.19 5.48
CA SER A 383 -26.61 3.62 5.63
C SER A 383 -26.98 4.09 7.05
N ARG A 384 -26.14 3.81 8.06
CA ARG A 384 -26.30 4.34 9.43
C ARG A 384 -25.62 5.67 9.65
N SER A 385 -24.58 6.00 8.89
CA SER A 385 -23.87 7.28 9.00
C SER A 385 -24.56 8.44 8.25
N SER A 386 -25.59 8.13 7.44
CA SER A 386 -26.29 9.07 6.56
C SER A 386 -27.72 9.44 7.05
N VAL A 387 -28.03 9.18 8.33
CA VAL A 387 -29.26 9.60 9.04
C VAL A 387 -28.86 10.47 10.23
#